data_AF-A0A1Z8JMF1-F1
#
_entry.id   AF-A0A1Z8JMF1-F1
#
_cell.length_a   1.000
_cell.length_b   1.000
_cell.length_c   1.000
_cell.angle_alpha   90.00
_cell.angle_beta   90.00
_cell.angle_gamma   90.00
#
_symmetry.space_group_name_H-M   'P 1'
#
loop_
_entity.id
_entity.type
_entity.pdbx_description
1 polymer ?
#
loop_
_entity_poly.entity_id
_entity_poly.type
_entity_poly.pdbx_seq_one_letter_code
_entity_poly.pdbx_strand_id
1 'polypeptide(L)'
;MLAVETEILSYGEHTQRERIKRYLIPGERPIYRGVIAIHGGAWRDPNNTCSDFDEYVQKWAEMNDIEEGRKRGLGMVVYSVDYKLSCERGVFPQIVFDIMGALEVIKGDSRQFWAEEEDGGNVSSYNDNDNNNDNDNNNNNECHGDPQSKELDFTIVGHSSMLSEYPEYEFFILEEFGSIENSKRCNSITQGCVCISPLVLQKWQQLQDILIIHSSRDELLSFKQADEFRDWLKANGLYQFQCIYKDFGMHNNVYVNPEVAAVVYRYI
;
A
#
# COMPACT_ATOMS: atom_id res chain seq x y z
N MET A 1 22.00 10.80 -8.30
CA MET A 1 20.63 10.27 -8.46
C MET A 1 20.76 8.76 -8.28
N LEU A 2 20.32 8.25 -7.13
CA LEU A 2 20.25 6.80 -6.92
C LEU A 2 19.31 6.21 -7.97
N ALA A 3 19.74 5.13 -8.61
CA ALA A 3 18.88 4.41 -9.54
C ALA A 3 17.87 3.62 -8.71
N VAL A 4 16.58 3.91 -8.89
CA VAL A 4 15.51 3.04 -8.42
C VAL A 4 15.51 1.82 -9.33
N GLU A 5 15.85 0.66 -8.80
CA GLU A 5 15.75 -0.58 -9.58
C GLU A 5 14.28 -0.95 -9.72
N THR A 6 13.87 -1.34 -10.92
CA THR A 6 12.47 -1.61 -11.24
C THR A 6 12.35 -2.95 -11.95
N GLU A 7 11.43 -3.79 -11.50
CA GLU A 7 11.07 -5.06 -12.12
C GLU A 7 9.56 -5.16 -12.30
N ILE A 8 9.13 -5.87 -13.34
CA ILE A 8 7.72 -6.19 -13.58
C ILE A 8 7.49 -7.67 -13.27
N LEU A 9 6.71 -7.94 -12.22
CA LEU A 9 6.21 -9.27 -11.89
C LEU A 9 4.84 -9.49 -12.54
N SER A 10 4.50 -10.75 -12.83
CA SER A 10 3.21 -11.14 -13.39
C SER A 10 2.49 -12.03 -12.39
N TYR A 11 1.20 -11.80 -12.17
CA TYR A 11 0.36 -12.68 -11.35
C TYR A 11 -0.78 -13.35 -12.14
N GLY A 12 -0.85 -13.09 -13.45
CA GLY A 12 -1.78 -13.74 -14.37
C GLY A 12 -1.14 -14.11 -15.71
N GLU A 13 -1.90 -14.86 -16.52
CA GLU A 13 -1.47 -15.39 -17.82
C GLU A 13 -1.63 -14.35 -18.93
N HIS A 14 -0.63 -13.48 -19.06
CA HIS A 14 -0.36 -12.68 -20.27
C HIS A 14 -1.24 -11.45 -20.53
N THR A 15 -1.92 -10.88 -19.53
CA THR A 15 -2.58 -9.58 -19.71
C THR A 15 -1.63 -8.41 -19.48
N GLN A 16 -1.95 -7.24 -20.02
CA GLN A 16 -1.19 -6.01 -19.71
C GLN A 16 -1.42 -5.54 -18.27
N ARG A 17 -2.50 -6.00 -17.63
CA ARG A 17 -2.99 -5.50 -16.35
C ARG A 17 -2.67 -6.38 -15.14
N GLU A 18 -2.51 -7.69 -15.29
CA GLU A 18 -2.17 -8.57 -14.17
C GLU A 18 -0.68 -8.51 -13.81
N ARG A 19 -0.22 -7.31 -13.45
CA ARG A 19 1.19 -6.99 -13.25
C ARG A 19 1.41 -6.25 -11.93
N ILE A 20 2.59 -6.47 -11.38
CA ILE A 20 3.10 -5.72 -10.23
C ILE A 20 4.39 -5.06 -10.67
N LYS A 21 4.49 -3.75 -10.50
CA LYS A 21 5.75 -3.03 -10.66
C LYS A 21 6.44 -2.97 -9.31
N ARG A 22 7.53 -3.72 -9.18
CA ARG A 22 8.38 -3.76 -7.98
C ARG A 22 9.48 -2.71 -8.13
N TYR A 23 9.65 -1.88 -7.10
CA TYR A 23 10.72 -0.90 -7.00
C TYR A 23 11.59 -1.22 -5.80
N LEU A 24 12.90 -1.14 -5.98
CA LEU A 24 13.87 -1.20 -4.89
C LEU A 24 14.49 0.17 -4.68
N ILE A 25 14.25 0.74 -3.50
CA ILE A 25 14.94 1.93 -3.01
C ILE A 25 16.04 1.44 -2.06
N PRO A 26 17.33 1.50 -2.44
CA PRO A 26 18.40 0.98 -1.61
C PRO A 26 18.57 1.82 -0.33
N GLY A 27 18.80 1.13 0.80
CA GLY A 27 19.19 1.73 2.08
C GLY A 27 20.65 1.41 2.44
N GLU A 28 21.14 1.94 3.56
CA GLU A 28 22.44 1.48 4.15
C GLU A 28 22.28 0.31 5.10
N ARG A 29 21.05 0.02 5.54
CA ARG A 29 20.75 -1.05 6.49
C ARG A 29 20.12 -2.23 5.75
N PRO A 30 20.37 -3.48 6.18
CA PRO A 30 19.76 -4.69 5.59
C PRO A 30 18.27 -4.84 5.95
N ILE A 31 17.64 -3.79 6.49
CA ILE A 31 16.25 -3.80 6.87
C ILE A 31 15.51 -2.95 5.84
N TYR A 32 14.61 -3.58 5.10
CA TYR A 32 13.75 -2.89 4.17
C TYR A 32 12.34 -2.70 4.77
N ARG A 33 11.61 -1.73 4.23
CA ARG A 33 10.17 -1.58 4.45
C ARG A 33 9.43 -2.05 3.21
N GLY A 34 8.39 -2.86 3.38
CA GLY A 34 7.46 -3.22 2.31
C GLY A 34 6.36 -2.17 2.18
N VAL A 35 6.10 -1.72 0.97
CA VAL A 35 4.96 -0.85 0.65
C VAL A 35 4.18 -1.49 -0.49
N ILE A 36 2.86 -1.60 -0.36
CA ILE A 36 1.98 -2.03 -1.45
C ILE A 36 1.14 -0.83 -1.86
N ALA A 37 1.09 -0.52 -3.15
CA ALA A 37 0.32 0.58 -3.71
C ALA A 37 -0.68 0.02 -4.72
N ILE A 38 -1.90 0.57 -4.73
CA ILE A 38 -2.99 0.17 -5.63
C ILE A 38 -3.55 1.45 -6.26
N HIS A 39 -3.56 1.52 -7.59
CA HIS A 39 -4.02 2.72 -8.29
C HIS A 39 -5.55 2.85 -8.31
N GLY A 40 -6.03 4.08 -8.54
CA GLY A 40 -7.44 4.41 -8.70
C GLY A 40 -7.92 4.23 -10.15
N GLY A 41 -8.78 5.15 -10.61
CA GLY A 41 -9.30 5.13 -11.99
C GLY A 41 -10.72 4.55 -12.13
N ALA A 42 -11.52 4.59 -11.05
CA ALA A 42 -12.90 4.11 -11.03
C ALA A 42 -13.09 2.71 -11.62
N TRP A 43 -12.09 1.85 -11.44
CA TRP A 43 -12.00 0.47 -11.95
C TRP A 43 -12.06 0.32 -13.48
N ARG A 44 -12.04 1.42 -14.23
CA ARG A 44 -12.30 1.43 -15.68
C ARG A 44 -11.33 2.25 -16.51
N ASP A 45 -10.58 3.17 -15.90
CA ASP A 45 -9.71 4.07 -16.64
C ASP A 45 -8.43 3.32 -17.09
N PRO A 46 -8.21 3.13 -18.41
CA PRO A 46 -7.00 2.49 -18.92
C PRO A 46 -5.72 3.28 -18.64
N ASN A 47 -5.83 4.57 -18.33
CA ASN A 47 -4.66 5.42 -18.10
C ASN A 47 -4.10 5.33 -16.68
N ASN A 48 -4.90 4.85 -15.71
CA ASN A 48 -4.41 4.51 -14.39
C ASN A 48 -3.79 3.11 -14.41
N THR A 49 -2.54 3.02 -13.96
CA THR A 49 -1.72 1.80 -14.01
C THR A 49 -0.86 1.67 -12.76
N CYS A 50 -0.12 0.57 -12.64
CA CYS A 50 0.94 0.47 -11.64
C CYS A 50 2.05 1.54 -11.76
N SER A 51 2.14 2.28 -12.88
CA SER A 51 3.12 3.36 -13.05
C SER A 51 2.68 4.72 -12.48
N ASP A 52 1.45 4.83 -11.98
CA ASP A 52 0.94 6.07 -11.36
C ASP A 52 1.79 6.52 -10.16
N PHE A 53 2.53 5.60 -9.54
CA PHE A 53 3.37 5.85 -8.37
C PHE A 53 4.86 6.07 -8.71
N ASP A 54 5.24 6.12 -9.99
CA ASP A 54 6.64 6.30 -10.40
C ASP A 54 7.25 7.57 -9.79
N GLU A 55 6.53 8.68 -9.83
CA GLU A 55 6.99 9.95 -9.28
C GLU A 55 7.12 9.90 -7.74
N TYR A 56 6.24 9.16 -7.06
CA TYR A 56 6.31 8.97 -5.61
C TYR A 56 7.56 8.21 -5.20
N VAL A 57 7.81 7.07 -5.84
CA VAL A 57 8.97 6.23 -5.55
C VAL A 57 10.25 6.99 -5.83
N GLN A 58 10.31 7.74 -6.93
CA GLN A 58 11.46 8.59 -7.25
C GLN A 58 11.69 9.66 -6.17
N LYS A 59 10.62 10.30 -5.68
CA LYS A 59 10.72 11.27 -4.58
C LYS A 59 11.18 10.62 -3.28
N TRP A 60 10.70 9.43 -2.96
CA TRP A 60 11.16 8.68 -1.78
C TRP A 60 12.64 8.31 -1.90
N ALA A 61 13.11 7.93 -3.09
CA ALA A 61 14.52 7.66 -3.32
C ALA A 61 15.39 8.93 -3.14
N GLU A 62 14.92 10.08 -3.61
CA GLU A 62 15.58 11.38 -3.36
C GLU A 62 15.61 11.71 -1.86
N MET A 63 14.50 11.53 -1.15
CA MET A 63 14.43 11.77 0.31
C MET A 63 15.34 10.82 1.09
N ASN A 64 15.48 9.57 0.64
CA ASN A 64 16.36 8.57 1.26
C ASN A 64 17.85 8.89 1.08
N ASP A 65 18.21 9.66 0.04
CA ASP A 65 19.58 10.11 -0.27
C ASP A 65 19.97 11.38 0.52
N ILE A 66 18.99 12.22 0.87
CA ILE A 66 19.20 13.58 1.40
C ILE A 66 19.26 13.64 2.94
N GLU A 67 19.13 12.55 3.69
CA GLU A 67 19.16 12.59 5.17
C GLU A 67 20.48 13.21 5.70
N GLU A 68 20.42 14.53 5.96
CA GLU A 68 21.56 15.44 6.10
C GLU A 68 22.55 14.96 7.17
N GLY A 69 23.71 14.45 6.72
CA GLY A 69 24.83 14.13 7.61
C GLY A 69 24.62 12.93 8.53
N ARG A 70 23.57 12.12 8.32
CA ARG A 70 23.38 10.81 8.99
C ARG A 70 23.30 9.71 7.93
N LYS A 71 23.81 8.53 8.31
CA LYS A 71 23.80 7.28 7.54
C LYS A 71 22.43 7.07 6.86
N ARG A 72 22.44 6.59 5.60
CA ARG A 72 21.23 6.45 4.74
C ARG A 72 20.05 5.83 5.51
N GLY A 73 18.85 6.22 5.10
CA GLY A 73 17.60 5.67 5.61
C GLY A 73 17.46 4.16 5.39
N LEU A 74 16.38 3.59 5.94
CA LEU A 74 16.00 2.20 5.72
C LEU A 74 15.72 1.97 4.23
N GLY A 75 16.11 0.80 3.71
CA GLY A 75 15.74 0.43 2.34
C GLY A 75 14.22 0.30 2.21
N MET A 76 13.70 0.37 0.99
CA MET A 76 12.28 0.11 0.74
C MET A 76 12.09 -0.78 -0.49
N VAL A 77 11.13 -1.70 -0.38
CA VAL A 77 10.58 -2.44 -1.51
C VAL A 77 9.14 -1.98 -1.70
N VAL A 78 8.85 -1.39 -2.86
CA VAL A 78 7.51 -0.89 -3.19
C VAL A 78 6.93 -1.80 -4.26
N TYR A 79 5.71 -2.29 -4.04
CA TYR A 79 4.95 -3.10 -4.98
C TYR A 79 3.74 -2.31 -5.43
N SER A 80 3.73 -1.85 -6.67
CA SER A 80 2.58 -1.17 -7.26
C SER A 80 1.76 -2.15 -8.10
N VAL A 81 0.53 -2.41 -7.69
CA VAL A 81 -0.37 -3.40 -8.28
C VAL A 81 -1.22 -2.76 -9.37
N ASP A 82 -1.19 -3.36 -10.56
CA ASP A 82 -2.18 -3.13 -11.61
C ASP A 82 -3.23 -4.27 -11.57
N TYR A 83 -4.43 -4.05 -12.10
CA TYR A 83 -5.51 -5.02 -12.09
C TYR A 83 -6.42 -4.86 -13.32
N LYS A 84 -7.12 -5.94 -13.69
CA LYS A 84 -8.05 -5.88 -14.83
C LYS A 84 -9.17 -4.88 -14.55
N LEU A 85 -9.53 -4.14 -15.58
CA LEU A 85 -10.63 -3.20 -15.52
C LEU A 85 -11.98 -3.92 -15.59
N SER A 86 -13.05 -3.24 -15.15
CA SER A 86 -14.43 -3.78 -15.18
C SER A 86 -14.80 -4.34 -16.56
N CYS A 87 -14.37 -3.68 -17.63
CA CYS A 87 -14.62 -4.11 -19.01
C CYS A 87 -13.87 -5.39 -19.44
N GLU A 88 -12.82 -5.79 -18.71
CA GLU A 88 -11.96 -6.94 -19.04
C GLU A 88 -12.25 -8.17 -18.16
N ARG A 89 -12.67 -7.95 -16.91
CA ARG A 89 -12.91 -9.02 -15.93
C ARG A 89 -14.39 -9.23 -15.58
N GLY A 90 -15.27 -8.35 -16.02
CA GLY A 90 -16.66 -8.30 -15.59
C GLY A 90 -16.82 -7.61 -14.22
N VAL A 91 -17.92 -7.95 -13.53
CA VAL A 91 -18.36 -7.25 -12.32
C VAL A 91 -17.65 -7.71 -11.05
N PHE A 92 -17.74 -6.90 -10.00
CA PHE A 92 -17.39 -7.25 -8.62
C PHE A 92 -17.98 -8.63 -8.21
N PRO A 93 -17.25 -9.48 -7.45
CA PRO A 93 -16.01 -9.23 -6.70
C PRO A 93 -14.71 -9.54 -7.45
N GLN A 94 -14.72 -9.65 -8.79
CA GLN A 94 -13.55 -10.17 -9.52
C GLN A 94 -12.26 -9.37 -9.27
N ILE A 95 -12.34 -8.04 -9.11
CA ILE A 95 -11.18 -7.22 -8.73
C ILE A 95 -10.51 -7.66 -7.43
N VAL A 96 -11.30 -8.07 -6.43
CA VAL A 96 -10.77 -8.51 -5.15
C VAL A 96 -9.94 -9.78 -5.35
N PHE A 97 -10.40 -10.70 -6.21
CA PHE A 97 -9.62 -11.89 -6.56
C PHE A 97 -8.34 -11.56 -7.31
N ASP A 98 -8.38 -10.58 -8.22
CA ASP A 98 -7.19 -10.13 -8.94
C ASP A 98 -6.16 -9.52 -7.96
N ILE A 99 -6.60 -8.65 -7.04
CA ILE A 99 -5.74 -8.07 -5.99
C ILE A 99 -5.19 -9.17 -5.08
N MET A 100 -6.01 -10.14 -4.65
CA MET A 100 -5.55 -11.27 -3.83
C MET A 100 -4.48 -12.11 -4.55
N GLY A 101 -4.62 -12.32 -5.87
CA GLY A 101 -3.60 -12.98 -6.68
C GLY A 101 -2.28 -12.21 -6.69
N ALA A 102 -2.33 -10.88 -6.82
CA ALA A 102 -1.16 -10.03 -6.72
C ALA A 102 -0.49 -10.12 -5.33
N LEU A 103 -1.29 -10.09 -4.25
CA LEU A 103 -0.78 -10.19 -2.88
C LEU A 103 -0.06 -11.51 -2.61
N GLU A 104 -0.54 -12.64 -3.17
CA GLU A 104 0.16 -13.92 -3.04
C GLU A 104 1.51 -13.93 -3.78
N VAL A 105 1.60 -13.28 -4.94
CA VAL A 105 2.89 -13.10 -5.63
C VAL A 105 3.84 -12.21 -4.83
N ILE A 106 3.36 -11.08 -4.29
CA ILE A 106 4.14 -10.17 -3.43
C ILE A 106 4.65 -10.90 -2.19
N LYS A 107 3.83 -11.75 -1.58
CA LYS A 107 4.21 -12.56 -0.42
C LYS A 107 5.29 -13.59 -0.75
N GLY A 108 5.23 -14.20 -1.94
CA GLY A 108 6.27 -15.11 -2.43
C GLY A 108 7.58 -14.36 -2.68
N ASP A 109 7.52 -13.26 -3.43
CA ASP A 109 8.66 -12.43 -3.81
C ASP A 109 9.36 -11.82 -2.59
N SER A 110 8.58 -11.25 -1.64
CA SER A 110 9.13 -10.69 -0.40
C SER A 110 9.90 -11.75 0.39
N ARG A 111 9.35 -12.95 0.59
CA ARG A 111 10.06 -14.04 1.29
C ARG A 111 11.38 -14.40 0.61
N GLN A 112 11.40 -14.45 -0.72
CA GLN A 112 12.62 -14.73 -1.46
C GLN A 112 13.63 -13.60 -1.30
N PHE A 113 13.19 -12.34 -1.45
CA PHE A 113 14.03 -11.16 -1.27
C PHE A 113 14.68 -11.13 0.12
N TRP A 114 13.91 -11.42 1.18
CA TRP A 114 14.44 -11.47 2.54
C TRP A 114 15.45 -12.60 2.76
N ALA A 115 15.21 -13.78 2.18
CA ALA A 115 16.14 -14.90 2.25
C ALA A 115 17.46 -14.59 1.52
N GLU A 116 17.40 -13.92 0.37
CA GLU A 116 18.58 -13.51 -0.40
C GLU A 116 19.40 -12.43 0.32
N GLU A 117 18.76 -11.48 1.02
CA GLU A 117 19.46 -10.49 1.84
C GLU A 117 20.09 -11.10 3.10
N GLU A 118 19.46 -12.11 3.71
CA GLU A 118 20.05 -12.86 4.82
C GLU A 118 21.26 -13.70 4.38
N ASP A 119 21.16 -14.41 3.25
CA ASP A 119 22.24 -15.25 2.71
C ASP A 119 23.36 -14.44 2.02
N GLY A 120 23.03 -13.27 1.45
CA GLY A 120 23.95 -12.33 0.82
C GLY A 120 24.62 -11.36 1.80
N GLY A 121 24.13 -11.32 3.04
CA GLY A 121 24.71 -10.61 4.17
C GLY A 121 26.06 -11.20 4.53
N ASN A 122 27.12 -10.64 3.94
CA ASN A 122 28.49 -10.87 4.35
C ASN A 122 28.59 -10.87 5.89
N VAL A 123 29.06 -12.00 6.43
CA VAL A 123 29.95 -12.04 7.59
C VAL A 123 31.16 -11.15 7.25
N SER A 124 30.96 -9.84 7.23
CA SER A 124 32.04 -8.88 7.23
C SER A 124 32.43 -8.75 8.68
N SER A 125 33.47 -9.51 9.01
CA SER A 125 34.33 -9.35 10.16
C SER A 125 34.50 -7.87 10.55
N TYR A 126 33.70 -7.41 11.51
CA TYR A 126 34.28 -6.55 12.54
C TYR A 126 35.17 -7.45 13.38
N ASN A 127 36.41 -7.56 12.89
CA ASN A 127 37.54 -8.11 13.61
C ASN A 127 37.88 -7.09 14.72
N ASP A 128 37.07 -7.04 15.78
CA ASP A 128 37.56 -6.55 17.05
C ASP A 128 38.45 -7.66 17.60
N ASN A 129 39.75 -7.47 17.36
CA ASN A 129 40.81 -8.10 18.11
C ASN A 129 40.59 -7.77 19.59
N ASP A 130 39.84 -8.60 20.29
CA ASP A 130 40.04 -8.82 21.71
C ASP A 130 40.13 -10.34 21.93
N ASN A 131 41.38 -10.80 21.89
CA ASN A 131 41.78 -12.00 22.61
C ASN A 131 41.28 -11.88 24.05
N ASN A 132 40.29 -12.69 24.41
CA ASN A 132 40.35 -13.40 25.67
C ASN A 132 39.54 -14.69 25.59
N ASN A 133 40.22 -15.76 26.00
CA ASN A 133 39.64 -17.01 26.45
C ASN A 133 38.31 -16.78 27.17
N ASP A 134 37.29 -17.56 26.84
CA ASP A 134 36.87 -18.60 27.77
C ASP A 134 35.97 -19.62 27.06
N ASN A 135 36.22 -20.89 27.40
CA ASN A 135 35.33 -22.01 27.14
C ASN A 135 33.94 -21.68 27.72
N ASP A 136 32.89 -21.91 26.95
CA ASP A 136 31.79 -22.74 27.45
C ASP A 136 30.88 -23.22 26.32
N ASN A 137 30.64 -24.54 26.35
CA ASN A 137 29.61 -25.22 25.59
C ASN A 137 28.23 -24.68 26.00
N ASN A 138 27.46 -24.18 25.03
CA ASN A 138 26.01 -24.38 25.03
C ASN A 138 25.45 -24.24 23.62
N ASN A 139 24.98 -25.37 23.09
CA ASN A 139 24.04 -25.43 21.98
C ASN A 139 22.76 -24.71 22.37
N ASN A 140 22.53 -23.53 21.80
CA ASN A 140 21.21 -22.90 21.68
C ASN A 140 21.23 -22.07 20.38
N ASN A 141 21.04 -22.73 19.24
CA ASN A 141 20.61 -22.03 18.02
C ASN A 141 19.12 -21.71 18.17
N GLU A 142 18.81 -20.71 18.99
CA GLU A 142 17.57 -19.96 18.86
C GLU A 142 17.76 -19.03 17.66
N CYS A 143 17.29 -19.45 16.47
CA CYS A 143 17.19 -18.52 15.34
C CYS A 143 16.19 -17.43 15.71
N HIS A 144 16.76 -16.26 15.92
CA HIS A 144 16.09 -15.00 16.21
C HIS A 144 15.13 -14.60 15.08
N GLY A 145 13.90 -14.29 15.47
CA GLY A 145 13.07 -13.21 14.90
C GLY A 145 12.72 -13.31 13.42
N ASP A 146 11.58 -13.94 13.12
CA ASP A 146 10.83 -13.73 11.87
C ASP A 146 10.65 -12.21 11.65
N PRO A 147 11.16 -11.62 10.54
CA PRO A 147 11.01 -10.20 10.30
C PRO A 147 9.52 -9.90 10.12
N GLN A 148 8.95 -9.18 11.09
CA GLN A 148 7.58 -8.68 11.04
C GLN A 148 7.39 -7.88 9.74
N SER A 149 6.80 -8.52 8.73
CA SER A 149 6.26 -7.85 7.57
C SER A 149 5.17 -6.91 8.07
N LYS A 150 5.51 -5.62 8.16
CA LYS A 150 4.52 -4.57 8.40
C LYS A 150 3.64 -4.51 7.16
N GLU A 151 2.52 -5.22 7.18
CA GLU A 151 1.47 -5.16 6.17
C GLU A 151 0.92 -3.72 6.16
N LEU A 152 1.13 -3.01 5.05
CA LEU A 152 0.54 -1.70 4.79
C LEU A 152 -0.67 -1.91 3.89
N ASP A 153 -1.88 -1.78 4.46
CA ASP A 153 -3.14 -1.91 3.74
C ASP A 153 -3.68 -0.53 3.31
N PHE A 154 -3.82 -0.31 1.99
CA PHE A 154 -4.59 0.82 1.47
C PHE A 154 -6.07 0.42 1.32
N THR A 155 -6.97 1.23 1.88
CA THR A 155 -8.41 0.97 1.88
C THR A 155 -9.12 1.82 0.83
N ILE A 156 -9.92 1.17 -0.02
CA ILE A 156 -10.92 1.83 -0.88
C ILE A 156 -12.10 2.26 0.01
N VAL A 157 -12.38 3.57 0.02
CA VAL A 157 -13.44 4.19 0.82
C VAL A 157 -14.77 4.18 0.07
N GLY A 158 -15.83 3.78 0.78
CA GLY A 158 -17.12 3.40 0.22
C GLY A 158 -18.00 4.51 -0.35
N HIS A 159 -18.74 4.19 -1.41
CA HIS A 159 -19.48 5.10 -2.31
C HIS A 159 -21.00 5.36 -2.07
N SER A 160 -21.66 4.97 -0.97
CA SER A 160 -23.15 5.07 -0.97
C SER A 160 -23.67 6.50 -0.98
N SER A 161 -22.94 7.43 -0.38
CA SER A 161 -23.26 8.85 -0.40
C SER A 161 -22.75 9.54 -1.66
N MET A 162 -21.79 8.92 -2.36
CA MET A 162 -21.17 9.43 -3.59
C MET A 162 -22.21 9.63 -4.68
N LEU A 163 -23.10 8.66 -4.92
CA LEU A 163 -24.14 8.80 -5.95
C LEU A 163 -25.22 9.84 -5.62
N SER A 164 -25.34 10.23 -4.35
CA SER A 164 -26.22 11.35 -3.98
C SER A 164 -25.56 12.70 -4.29
N GLU A 165 -24.22 12.75 -4.28
CA GLU A 165 -23.42 13.96 -4.55
C GLU A 165 -23.07 14.09 -6.04
N TYR A 166 -22.80 12.96 -6.69
CA TYR A 166 -22.40 12.82 -8.09
C TYR A 166 -23.27 11.76 -8.79
N PRO A 167 -24.53 12.07 -9.12
CA PRO A 167 -25.39 11.14 -9.84
C PRO A 167 -24.79 10.67 -11.18
N GLU A 168 -23.98 11.52 -11.82
CA GLU A 168 -23.26 11.23 -13.05
C GLU A 168 -22.24 10.09 -12.92
N TYR A 169 -21.90 9.64 -11.70
CA TYR A 169 -21.00 8.51 -11.47
C TYR A 169 -21.70 7.15 -11.54
N GLU A 170 -23.03 7.13 -11.70
CA GLU A 170 -23.82 5.90 -11.80
C GLU A 170 -23.27 4.95 -12.88
N PHE A 171 -22.82 5.47 -14.03
CA PHE A 171 -22.42 4.60 -15.14
C PHE A 171 -21.27 3.65 -14.78
N PHE A 172 -20.23 4.12 -14.07
CA PHE A 172 -19.11 3.25 -13.70
C PHE A 172 -19.44 2.35 -12.51
N ILE A 173 -20.37 2.78 -11.65
CA ILE A 173 -20.91 1.92 -10.59
C ILE A 173 -21.70 0.76 -11.19
N LEU A 174 -22.51 1.01 -12.22
CA LEU A 174 -23.23 -0.04 -12.93
C LEU A 174 -22.29 -0.94 -13.72
N GLU A 175 -21.23 -0.39 -14.32
CA GLU A 175 -20.19 -1.15 -15.00
C GLU A 175 -19.48 -2.11 -14.02
N GLU A 176 -19.12 -1.65 -12.82
CA GLU A 176 -18.40 -2.46 -11.85
C GLU A 176 -19.31 -3.44 -11.09
N PHE A 177 -20.48 -3.01 -10.63
CA PHE A 177 -21.30 -3.81 -9.70
C PHE A 177 -22.52 -4.45 -10.36
N GLY A 178 -22.80 -4.13 -11.62
CA GLY A 178 -24.00 -4.54 -12.36
C GLY A 178 -25.31 -3.91 -11.88
N SER A 179 -25.36 -3.39 -10.65
CA SER A 179 -26.48 -2.65 -10.10
C SER A 179 -26.09 -1.79 -8.89
N ILE A 180 -26.85 -0.73 -8.64
CA ILE A 180 -26.70 0.13 -7.45
C ILE A 180 -26.91 -0.67 -6.14
N GLU A 181 -27.84 -1.62 -6.14
CA GLU A 181 -28.12 -2.46 -4.98
C GLU A 181 -26.91 -3.36 -4.64
N ASN A 182 -26.27 -3.94 -5.66
CA ASN A 182 -25.04 -4.70 -5.45
C ASN A 182 -23.92 -3.81 -4.91
N SER A 183 -23.73 -2.61 -5.48
CA SER A 183 -22.73 -1.66 -5.00
C SER A 183 -22.87 -1.35 -3.51
N LYS A 184 -24.10 -1.14 -3.01
CA LYS A 184 -24.38 -0.93 -1.59
C LYS A 184 -23.99 -2.11 -0.71
N ARG A 185 -24.14 -3.35 -1.22
CA ARG A 185 -23.74 -4.57 -0.52
C ARG A 185 -22.23 -4.79 -0.53
N CYS A 186 -21.52 -4.23 -1.50
CA CYS A 186 -20.07 -4.37 -1.58
C CYS A 186 -19.33 -3.29 -0.79
N ASN A 187 -20.05 -2.33 -0.23
CA ASN A 187 -19.49 -1.18 0.44
C ASN A 187 -19.38 -1.40 1.97
N SER A 188 -18.14 -1.41 2.46
CA SER A 188 -17.78 -1.59 3.87
C SER A 188 -18.40 -0.56 4.82
N ILE A 189 -18.71 0.64 4.35
CA ILE A 189 -19.27 1.75 5.14
C ILE A 189 -20.80 1.69 5.20
N THR A 190 -21.46 1.07 4.22
CA THR A 190 -22.88 1.37 3.92
C THR A 190 -23.79 0.16 3.92
N GLN A 191 -23.23 -1.05 3.97
CA GLN A 191 -23.96 -2.12 4.63
C GLN A 191 -24.24 -1.66 6.05
N GLY A 192 -25.49 -1.74 6.52
CA GLY A 192 -25.95 -1.33 7.87
C GLY A 192 -25.27 -2.03 9.06
N CYS A 193 -24.07 -2.58 8.87
CA CYS A 193 -23.07 -2.83 9.88
C CYS A 193 -22.61 -1.51 10.52
N VAL A 194 -23.43 -1.02 11.44
CA VAL A 194 -22.94 -0.25 12.59
C VAL A 194 -21.89 -1.07 13.38
N CYS A 195 -21.81 -2.37 13.12
CA CYS A 195 -20.84 -3.31 13.65
C CYS A 195 -20.15 -4.10 12.54
N ILE A 196 -18.86 -3.83 12.32
CA ILE A 196 -17.95 -4.74 11.59
C ILE A 196 -18.04 -6.14 12.22
N SER A 197 -17.97 -7.20 11.41
CA SER A 197 -17.91 -8.56 11.96
C SER A 197 -16.70 -8.69 12.89
N PRO A 198 -16.77 -9.43 14.02
CA PRO A 198 -15.66 -9.50 14.96
C PRO A 198 -14.33 -9.92 14.31
N LEU A 199 -14.38 -10.79 13.30
CA LEU A 199 -13.21 -11.21 12.53
C LEU A 199 -12.59 -10.07 11.73
N VAL A 200 -13.42 -9.27 11.04
CA VAL A 200 -12.93 -8.13 10.26
C VAL A 200 -12.43 -7.04 11.19
N LEU A 201 -13.11 -6.79 12.32
CA LEU A 201 -12.67 -5.81 13.32
C LEU A 201 -11.30 -6.19 13.90
N GLN A 202 -11.09 -7.47 14.19
CA GLN A 202 -9.80 -7.97 14.65
C GLN A 202 -8.68 -7.68 13.63
N LYS A 203 -8.97 -7.78 12.32
CA LYS A 203 -8.03 -7.41 11.26
C LYS A 203 -7.72 -5.91 11.25
N TRP A 204 -8.75 -5.07 11.33
CA TRP A 204 -8.54 -3.63 11.46
C TRP A 204 -7.75 -3.22 12.70
N GLN A 205 -7.92 -3.94 13.81
CA GLN A 205 -7.16 -3.71 15.05
C GLN A 205 -5.70 -4.16 14.96
N GLN A 206 -5.33 -4.97 13.96
CA GLN A 206 -3.94 -5.35 13.71
C GLN A 206 -3.17 -4.25 12.96
N LEU A 207 -3.87 -3.31 12.30
CA LEU A 207 -3.23 -2.17 11.65
C LEU A 207 -2.61 -1.26 12.71
N GLN A 208 -1.33 -0.92 12.51
CA GLN A 208 -0.59 -0.04 13.43
C GLN A 208 -1.13 1.39 13.41
N ASP A 209 -1.48 1.88 12.21
CA ASP A 209 -2.01 3.22 12.03
C ASP A 209 -2.68 3.34 10.65
N ILE A 210 -3.60 4.31 10.48
CA ILE A 210 -4.31 4.56 9.22
C ILE A 210 -4.15 6.04 8.84
N LEU A 211 -3.57 6.31 7.68
CA LEU A 211 -3.42 7.67 7.18
C LEU A 211 -4.47 7.98 6.10
N ILE A 212 -5.29 9.00 6.34
CA ILE A 212 -6.32 9.49 5.40
C ILE A 212 -5.87 10.85 4.87
N ILE A 213 -5.61 10.94 3.57
CA ILE A 213 -5.19 12.17 2.88
C ILE A 213 -6.27 12.55 1.88
N HIS A 214 -6.66 13.83 1.86
CA HIS A 214 -7.63 14.34 0.86
C HIS A 214 -7.27 15.77 0.43
N SER A 215 -7.46 16.09 -0.84
CA SER A 215 -7.18 17.44 -1.36
C SER A 215 -8.41 18.35 -1.28
N SER A 216 -8.24 19.57 -0.77
CA SER A 216 -9.29 20.60 -0.80
C SER A 216 -9.62 21.11 -2.20
N ARG A 217 -8.79 20.78 -3.20
CA ARG A 217 -8.99 21.12 -4.61
C ARG A 217 -9.36 19.91 -5.48
N ASP A 218 -9.68 18.78 -4.86
CA ASP A 218 -10.22 17.63 -5.56
C ASP A 218 -11.56 18.02 -6.21
N GLU A 219 -11.59 17.97 -7.53
CA GLU A 219 -12.73 18.30 -8.38
C GLU A 219 -13.68 17.11 -8.60
N LEU A 220 -13.24 15.89 -8.27
CA LEU A 220 -13.99 14.66 -8.48
C LEU A 220 -14.65 14.15 -7.21
N LEU A 221 -14.06 14.40 -6.04
CA LEU A 221 -14.54 13.94 -4.74
C LEU A 221 -14.38 15.01 -3.67
N SER A 222 -15.49 15.35 -2.99
CA SER A 222 -15.44 16.18 -1.80
C SER A 222 -14.88 15.41 -0.60
N PHE A 223 -14.67 16.13 0.52
CA PHE A 223 -14.26 15.52 1.79
C PHE A 223 -15.27 14.51 2.35
N LYS A 224 -16.50 14.48 1.84
CA LYS A 224 -17.58 13.66 2.38
C LYS A 224 -17.23 12.18 2.46
N GLN A 225 -16.58 11.63 1.43
CA GLN A 225 -16.17 10.22 1.44
C GLN A 225 -15.14 9.96 2.55
N ALA A 226 -14.11 10.81 2.65
CA ALA A 226 -13.07 10.70 3.67
C ALA A 226 -13.61 10.89 5.09
N ASP A 227 -14.56 11.83 5.27
CA ASP A 227 -15.25 12.07 6.53
C ASP A 227 -16.13 10.89 6.95
N GLU A 228 -16.89 10.30 6.02
CA GLU A 228 -17.72 9.13 6.29
C GLU A 228 -16.88 7.91 6.67
N PHE A 229 -15.71 7.72 6.04
CA PHE A 229 -14.78 6.68 6.44
C PHE A 229 -14.21 6.89 7.84
N ARG A 230 -13.75 8.11 8.12
CA ARG A 230 -13.27 8.51 9.45
C ARG A 230 -14.33 8.24 10.52
N ASP A 231 -15.57 8.62 10.25
CA ASP A 231 -16.65 8.48 11.21
C ASP A 231 -17.07 7.01 11.38
N TRP A 232 -16.99 6.21 10.31
CA TRP A 232 -17.14 4.76 10.38
C TRP A 232 -16.04 4.08 11.22
N LEU A 233 -14.77 4.49 11.09
CA LEU A 233 -13.67 4.01 11.93
C LEU A 233 -13.96 4.27 13.42
N LYS A 234 -14.32 5.52 13.74
CA LYS A 234 -14.68 5.92 15.12
C LYS A 234 -15.88 5.12 15.65
N ALA A 235 -16.92 4.94 14.85
CA ALA A 235 -18.12 4.19 15.24
C ALA A 235 -17.80 2.72 15.59
N ASN A 236 -16.75 2.15 14.99
CA ASN A 236 -16.29 0.79 15.24
C ASN A 236 -15.15 0.69 16.28
N GLY A 237 -14.84 1.78 16.99
CA GLY A 237 -13.81 1.79 18.03
C GLY A 237 -12.36 1.79 17.50
N LEU A 238 -12.18 2.12 16.22
CA LEU A 238 -10.86 2.27 15.58
C LEU A 238 -10.46 3.75 15.66
N TYR A 239 -9.53 4.08 16.55
CA TYR A 239 -9.09 5.46 16.83
C TYR A 239 -7.64 5.73 16.42
N GLN A 240 -6.92 4.72 15.94
CA GLN A 240 -5.54 4.84 15.45
C GLN A 240 -5.58 5.22 13.98
N PHE A 241 -5.81 6.50 13.73
CA PHE A 241 -5.76 7.09 12.39
C PHE A 241 -5.43 8.58 12.43
N GLN A 242 -4.88 9.09 11.33
CA GLN A 242 -4.62 10.50 11.10
C GLN A 242 -5.34 10.98 9.83
N CYS A 243 -5.94 12.18 9.89
CA CYS A 243 -6.51 12.85 8.73
C CYS A 243 -5.66 14.07 8.35
N ILE A 244 -5.28 14.18 7.08
CA ILE A 244 -4.57 15.34 6.52
C ILE A 244 -5.35 15.87 5.33
N TYR A 245 -6.06 16.98 5.53
CA TYR A 245 -6.81 17.69 4.50
C TYR A 245 -6.13 19.04 4.22
N LYS A 246 -5.64 19.21 2.99
CA LYS A 246 -4.94 20.42 2.53
C LYS A 246 -5.14 20.59 1.03
N ASP A 247 -4.62 21.68 0.46
CA ASP A 247 -4.54 21.81 -0.99
C ASP A 247 -3.37 20.97 -1.53
N PHE A 248 -3.69 19.81 -2.10
CA PHE A 248 -2.74 18.97 -2.82
C PHE A 248 -2.96 18.99 -4.34
N GLY A 249 -3.80 19.91 -4.85
CA GLY A 249 -4.20 19.99 -6.25
C GLY A 249 -5.46 19.19 -6.59
N MET A 250 -5.66 18.97 -7.89
CA MET A 250 -6.78 18.19 -8.45
C MET A 250 -6.67 16.69 -8.10
N HIS A 251 -7.73 15.91 -8.30
CA HIS A 251 -7.81 14.49 -7.92
C HIS A 251 -6.59 13.70 -8.39
N ASN A 252 -6.28 13.79 -9.69
CA ASN A 252 -5.16 13.09 -10.30
C ASN A 252 -3.79 13.72 -10.01
N ASN A 253 -3.75 14.90 -9.38
CA ASN A 253 -2.50 15.51 -8.96
C ASN A 253 -2.07 15.01 -7.57
N VAL A 254 -2.99 14.44 -6.78
CA VAL A 254 -2.71 14.02 -5.40
C VAL A 254 -1.61 12.95 -5.38
N TYR A 255 -1.73 11.90 -6.20
CA TYR A 255 -0.78 10.79 -6.26
C TYR A 255 0.54 11.09 -6.99
N VAL A 256 0.74 12.33 -7.44
CA VAL A 256 2.03 12.86 -7.93
C VAL A 256 2.51 14.07 -7.12
N ASN A 257 1.78 14.44 -6.06
CA ASN A 257 2.11 15.62 -5.27
C ASN A 257 3.33 15.34 -4.35
N PRO A 258 4.40 16.16 -4.42
CA PRO A 258 5.60 15.94 -3.61
C PRO A 258 5.39 16.13 -2.11
N GLU A 259 4.45 17.00 -1.69
CA GLU A 259 4.12 17.13 -0.26
C GLU A 259 3.44 15.86 0.25
N VAL A 260 2.54 15.27 -0.53
CA VAL A 260 1.88 14.01 -0.17
C VAL A 260 2.91 12.87 -0.13
N ALA A 261 3.80 12.77 -1.11
CA ALA A 261 4.90 11.81 -1.08
C ALA A 261 5.74 11.95 0.20
N ALA A 262 6.10 13.18 0.60
CA ALA A 262 6.88 13.44 1.82
C ALA A 262 6.11 13.15 3.12
N VAL A 263 4.79 13.33 3.11
CA VAL A 263 3.92 12.93 4.23
C VAL A 263 3.90 11.42 4.37
N VAL A 264 3.67 10.68 3.28
CA VAL A 264 3.64 9.21 3.31
C VAL A 264 5.00 8.63 3.70
N TYR A 265 6.10 9.17 3.15
CA TYR A 265 7.47 8.72 3.46
C TYR A 265 7.81 8.80 4.95
N ARG A 266 7.32 9.83 5.65
CA ARG A 266 7.55 9.99 7.10
C ARG A 266 6.64 9.11 7.96
N TYR A 267 5.55 8.63 7.37
CA TYR A 267 4.56 7.80 8.06
C TYR A 267 4.93 6.33 8.05
N ILE A 268 5.52 5.86 6.95
CA ILE A 268 6.12 4.53 6.83
C ILE A 268 7.38 4.44 7.68
#